data_AF-A0A7X7Z9F8-F1
#
_entry.id   AF-A0A7X7Z9F8-F1
#
_cell.length_a   1.000
_cell.length_b   1.000
_cell.length_c   1.000
_cell.angle_alpha   90.00
_cell.angle_beta   90.00
_cell.angle_gamma   90.00
#
_symmetry.space_group_name_H-M   'P 1'
#
loop_
_entity.id
_entity.type
_entity.pdbx_description
1 polymer ?
#
loop_
_entity_poly.entity_id
_entity_poly.type
_entity_poly.pdbx_seq_one_letter_code
_entity_poly.pdbx_strand_id
1 'polypeptide(L)'
;EWLTSKREDITVYSYSGDGDADFYPVEVDKENGFYSFNLVTPYGIFEKIELGILGRHNVENAIAASAAALIWGITRDALSDGLKSFTGVARRFDLRFKGKNTVYIDDYAHHPTAIKAVIGSLREIYPDRKITGVFQPHLYSRTRDFANEFSESLSRLDELILLPIYPARELPIEGVDSEMLLRKATVKEKQVCKPEDLVELLKNREQEVLITLGAGNIDRLTGDIVGMLKRKEGVK
;
A
#
# COMPACT_ATOMS: atom_id res chain seq x y z
N GLU A 1 20.01 21.66 3.10
CA GLU A 1 21.40 22.13 2.85
C GLU A 1 22.42 21.03 2.48
N TRP A 2 22.04 19.75 2.28
CA TRP A 2 23.02 18.66 2.00
C TRP A 2 23.32 18.40 0.51
N LEU A 3 22.84 19.22 -0.42
CA LEU A 3 23.02 19.05 -1.88
C LEU A 3 23.54 20.33 -2.59
N THR A 4 24.28 21.19 -1.89
CA THR A 4 24.63 22.53 -2.40
C THR A 4 26.01 22.66 -3.04
N SER A 5 26.84 21.61 -3.11
CA SER A 5 28.00 21.62 -4.01
C SER A 5 27.64 20.94 -5.33
N LYS A 6 27.26 21.73 -6.34
CA LYS A 6 27.14 21.24 -7.72
C LYS A 6 28.51 20.71 -8.16
N ARG A 7 28.63 19.38 -8.18
CA ARG A 7 29.73 18.66 -8.79
C ARG A 7 29.54 18.68 -10.31
N GLU A 8 30.49 19.25 -11.06
CA GLU A 8 30.40 19.34 -12.53
C GLU A 8 30.50 17.98 -13.22
N ASP A 9 30.98 16.94 -12.53
CA ASP A 9 31.08 15.55 -13.02
C ASP A 9 29.82 14.71 -12.76
N ILE A 10 28.79 15.26 -12.11
CA ILE A 10 27.53 14.56 -11.84
C ILE A 10 26.40 15.22 -12.61
N THR A 11 25.72 14.43 -13.44
CA THR A 11 24.41 14.82 -13.99
C THR A 11 23.32 14.40 -13.02
N VAL A 12 22.45 15.34 -12.67
CA VAL A 12 21.30 15.11 -11.79
C VAL A 12 20.03 15.17 -12.62
N TYR A 13 19.18 14.16 -12.46
CA TYR A 13 17.83 14.13 -13.01
C TYR A 13 16.81 14.08 -11.88
N SER A 14 15.69 14.76 -12.06
CA SER A 14 14.55 14.82 -11.17
C SER A 14 13.40 13.97 -11.73
N TYR A 15 12.56 13.43 -10.85
CA TYR A 15 11.32 12.78 -11.23
C TYR A 15 10.18 13.25 -10.33
N SER A 16 8.96 13.21 -10.84
CA SER A 16 7.76 13.53 -10.08
C SER A 16 6.60 12.65 -10.53
N GLY A 17 5.74 12.25 -9.59
CA GLY A 17 4.44 11.65 -9.90
C GLY A 17 3.40 12.65 -10.39
N ASP A 18 3.61 13.94 -10.13
CA ASP A 18 2.69 15.03 -10.47
C ASP A 18 3.51 16.29 -10.85
N GLY A 19 3.68 16.56 -12.15
CA GLY A 19 4.20 17.86 -12.64
C GLY A 19 5.73 18.00 -12.79
N ASP A 20 6.23 19.23 -12.59
CA ASP A 20 7.50 19.76 -13.12
C ASP A 20 8.76 19.03 -12.60
N ALA A 21 9.31 18.15 -13.44
CA ALA A 21 10.54 17.40 -13.24
C ALA A 21 11.12 17.00 -14.61
N ASP A 22 12.29 16.38 -14.63
CA ASP A 22 12.86 15.86 -15.89
C ASP A 22 12.05 14.65 -16.40
N PHE A 23 11.54 13.83 -15.47
CA PHE A 23 10.68 12.67 -15.75
C PHE A 23 9.34 12.82 -15.01
N TYR A 24 8.23 12.84 -15.73
CA TYR A 24 6.90 12.99 -15.13
C TYR A 24 5.80 12.45 -16.04
N PRO A 25 4.61 12.11 -15.49
CA PRO A 25 3.51 11.61 -16.29
C PRO A 25 2.63 12.76 -16.76
N VAL A 26 2.05 12.60 -17.95
CA VAL A 26 0.93 13.41 -18.44
C VAL A 26 -0.17 12.49 -18.94
N GLU A 27 -1.40 13.00 -19.01
CA GLU A 27 -2.57 12.23 -19.46
C GLU A 27 -2.74 10.93 -18.66
N VAL A 28 -2.62 11.02 -17.34
CA VAL A 28 -2.78 9.86 -16.44
C VAL A 28 -4.24 9.40 -16.48
N ASP A 29 -4.45 8.20 -16.99
CA ASP A 29 -5.74 7.52 -17.01
C ASP A 29 -5.76 6.36 -16.00
N LYS A 30 -6.97 5.98 -15.59
CA LYS A 30 -7.22 4.92 -14.62
C LYS A 30 -8.37 4.04 -15.07
N GLU A 31 -8.09 2.74 -15.22
CA GLU A 31 -9.10 1.72 -15.50
C GLU A 31 -8.99 0.58 -14.49
N ASN A 32 -10.08 0.29 -13.76
CA ASN A 32 -10.14 -0.81 -12.78
C ASN A 32 -8.99 -0.82 -11.74
N GLY A 33 -8.42 0.35 -11.45
CA GLY A 33 -7.31 0.53 -10.52
C GLY A 33 -5.91 0.37 -11.11
N PHE A 34 -5.81 -0.03 -12.38
CA PHE A 34 -4.59 0.05 -13.18
C PHE A 34 -4.45 1.45 -13.75
N TYR A 35 -3.21 1.86 -13.99
CA TYR A 35 -2.86 3.19 -14.44
C TYR A 35 -2.12 3.13 -15.76
N SER A 36 -2.44 4.06 -16.64
CA SER A 36 -1.68 4.33 -17.86
C SER A 36 -1.41 5.83 -17.99
N PHE A 37 -0.33 6.20 -18.68
CA PHE A 37 0.08 7.58 -18.86
C PHE A 37 1.06 7.73 -20.02
N ASN A 38 1.24 8.97 -20.48
CA ASN A 38 2.38 9.33 -21.33
C ASN A 38 3.51 9.80 -20.42
N LEU A 39 4.70 9.21 -20.57
CA LEU A 39 5.88 9.58 -19.79
C LEU A 39 6.68 10.65 -20.54
N VAL A 40 6.75 11.85 -19.99
CA VAL A 40 7.63 12.91 -20.47
C VAL A 40 9.04 12.67 -19.92
N THR A 41 10.05 12.80 -20.80
CA THR A 41 11.46 12.59 -20.46
C THR A 41 12.36 13.58 -21.20
N PRO A 42 13.64 13.73 -20.81
CA PRO A 42 14.62 14.50 -21.58
C PRO A 42 14.90 13.93 -22.98
N TYR A 43 14.47 12.68 -23.25
CA TYR A 43 14.66 11.96 -24.51
C TYR A 43 13.40 11.96 -25.39
N GLY A 44 12.36 12.70 -25.00
CA GLY A 44 11.06 12.76 -25.68
C GLY A 44 9.92 12.11 -24.90
N ILE A 45 8.74 12.04 -25.52
CA ILE A 45 7.52 11.53 -24.88
C ILE A 45 7.31 10.05 -25.23
N PHE A 46 7.13 9.22 -24.21
CA PHE A 46 6.84 7.80 -24.30
C PHE A 46 5.35 7.59 -24.05
N GLU A 47 4.61 7.34 -25.11
CA GLU A 47 3.15 7.26 -25.07
C GLU A 47 2.65 5.91 -24.56
N LYS A 48 1.48 5.90 -23.90
CA LYS A 48 0.78 4.68 -23.44
C LYS A 48 1.66 3.73 -22.61
N ILE A 49 2.38 4.27 -21.64
CA ILE A 49 2.97 3.43 -20.59
C ILE A 49 1.83 2.86 -19.75
N GLU A 50 1.76 1.54 -19.63
CA GLU A 50 0.76 0.82 -18.84
C GLU A 50 1.43 0.12 -17.67
N LEU A 51 0.86 0.22 -16.47
CA LEU A 51 1.37 -0.46 -15.29
C LEU A 51 0.64 -1.79 -15.05
N GLY A 52 1.40 -2.85 -14.80
CA GLY A 52 0.88 -4.16 -14.40
C GLY A 52 0.40 -4.26 -12.95
N ILE A 53 0.45 -3.16 -12.20
CA ILE A 53 0.14 -3.09 -10.76
C ILE A 53 -0.88 -2.00 -10.45
N LEU A 54 -1.56 -2.16 -9.32
CA LEU A 54 -2.62 -1.25 -8.86
C LEU A 54 -2.07 -0.08 -8.04
N GLY A 55 -2.82 1.01 -8.02
CA GLY A 55 -2.66 2.10 -7.05
C GLY A 55 -1.83 3.29 -7.55
N ARG A 56 -2.31 4.50 -7.25
CA ARG A 56 -1.74 5.76 -7.77
C ARG A 56 -0.28 5.96 -7.40
N HIS A 57 0.10 5.60 -6.19
CA HIS A 57 1.48 5.74 -5.70
C HIS A 57 2.51 4.96 -6.54
N ASN A 58 2.07 3.93 -7.27
CA ASN A 58 2.94 3.18 -8.16
C ASN A 58 3.25 3.90 -9.47
N VAL A 59 2.50 4.95 -9.83
CA VAL A 59 2.83 5.82 -10.96
C VAL A 59 4.17 6.50 -10.72
N GLU A 60 4.35 7.14 -9.56
CA GLU A 60 5.62 7.78 -9.18
C GLU A 60 6.79 6.78 -9.12
N ASN A 61 6.56 5.60 -8.53
CA ASN A 61 7.57 4.53 -8.50
C ASN A 61 7.96 4.08 -9.92
N ALA A 62 6.99 3.93 -10.81
CA ALA A 62 7.23 3.55 -12.19
C ALA A 62 8.02 4.62 -12.95
N ILE A 63 7.77 5.90 -12.69
CA ILE A 63 8.53 7.01 -13.29
C ILE A 63 9.97 7.01 -12.79
N ALA A 64 10.20 6.83 -11.49
CA ALA A 64 11.55 6.71 -10.93
C ALA A 64 12.32 5.53 -11.55
N ALA A 65 11.67 4.37 -11.68
CA ALA A 65 12.25 3.19 -12.33
C ALA A 65 12.52 3.44 -13.82
N SER A 66 11.59 4.12 -14.52
CA SER A 66 11.73 4.49 -15.92
C SER A 66 12.90 5.42 -16.15
N ALA A 67 13.06 6.44 -15.29
CA ALA A 67 14.18 7.37 -15.35
C ALA A 67 15.51 6.62 -15.27
N ALA A 68 15.67 5.74 -14.27
CA ALA A 68 16.89 4.94 -14.11
C ALA A 68 17.15 4.03 -15.32
N ALA A 69 16.11 3.35 -15.84
CA ALA A 69 16.24 2.45 -16.98
C ALA A 69 16.60 3.18 -18.29
N LEU A 70 15.96 4.33 -18.55
CA LEU A 70 16.22 5.13 -19.75
C LEU A 70 17.59 5.78 -19.72
N ILE A 71 18.04 6.26 -18.54
CA ILE A 71 19.42 6.77 -18.35
C ILE A 71 20.45 5.67 -18.63
N TRP A 72 20.13 4.41 -18.31
CA TRP A 72 20.98 3.25 -18.61
C TRP A 72 20.94 2.83 -20.10
N GLY A 73 20.03 3.38 -20.91
CA GLY A 73 19.90 3.06 -22.33
C GLY A 73 18.97 1.89 -22.65
N ILE A 74 18.04 1.55 -21.75
CA ILE A 74 16.97 0.59 -22.06
C ILE A 74 16.06 1.14 -23.15
N THR A 75 15.62 0.28 -24.08
CA THR A 75 14.73 0.68 -25.18
C THR A 75 13.31 0.98 -24.69
N ARG A 76 12.56 1.77 -25.46
CA ARG A 76 11.14 2.05 -25.22
C ARG A 76 10.33 0.77 -25.02
N ASP A 77 10.48 -0.16 -25.94
CA ASP A 77 9.68 -1.39 -25.94
C ASP A 77 9.99 -2.24 -24.70
N ALA A 78 11.28 -2.38 -24.36
CA ALA A 78 11.69 -3.11 -23.16
C ALA A 78 11.21 -2.43 -21.86
N LEU A 79 11.19 -1.10 -21.80
CA LEU A 79 10.64 -0.37 -20.67
C LEU A 79 9.13 -0.63 -20.53
N SER A 80 8.39 -0.47 -21.63
CA SER A 80 6.93 -0.65 -21.65
C SER A 80 6.54 -2.09 -21.27
N ASP A 81 7.22 -3.08 -21.85
CA ASP A 81 7.01 -4.49 -21.55
C ASP A 81 7.35 -4.79 -20.08
N GLY A 82 8.46 -4.24 -19.57
CA GLY A 82 8.86 -4.40 -18.17
C GLY A 82 7.82 -3.87 -17.18
N LEU A 83 7.33 -2.64 -17.39
CA LEU A 83 6.34 -2.01 -16.52
C LEU A 83 4.98 -2.72 -16.57
N LYS A 84 4.55 -3.14 -17.77
CA LYS A 84 3.28 -3.84 -17.96
C LYS A 84 3.31 -5.28 -17.42
N SER A 85 4.45 -5.96 -17.56
CA SER A 85 4.61 -7.35 -17.10
C SER A 85 4.91 -7.47 -15.61
N PHE A 86 5.26 -6.37 -14.95
CA PHE A 86 5.55 -6.37 -13.51
C PHE A 86 4.32 -6.73 -12.69
N THR A 87 4.39 -7.83 -11.94
CA THR A 87 3.27 -8.35 -11.13
C THR A 87 3.29 -7.86 -9.68
N GLY A 88 4.14 -6.89 -9.35
CA GLY A 88 4.29 -6.36 -8.00
C GLY A 88 5.33 -7.09 -7.15
N VAL A 89 5.38 -6.69 -5.88
CA VAL A 89 6.24 -7.29 -4.86
C VAL A 89 5.35 -7.90 -3.79
N ALA A 90 5.76 -9.04 -3.24
CA ALA A 90 5.08 -9.63 -2.10
C ALA A 90 4.86 -8.56 -1.01
N ARG A 91 3.66 -8.52 -0.46
CA ARG A 91 3.25 -7.56 0.58
C ARG A 91 3.30 -6.08 0.14
N ARG A 92 3.21 -5.75 -1.15
CA ARG A 92 3.05 -4.37 -1.64
C ARG A 92 1.85 -4.30 -2.54
N PHE A 93 0.72 -3.89 -1.97
CA PHE A 93 -0.60 -3.99 -2.58
C PHE A 93 -0.86 -5.39 -3.16
N ASP A 94 -0.42 -6.42 -2.43
CA ASP A 94 -0.35 -7.81 -2.90
C ASP A 94 -1.75 -8.43 -2.86
N LEU A 95 -2.33 -8.69 -4.04
CA LEU A 95 -3.63 -9.31 -4.18
C LEU A 95 -3.57 -10.80 -3.80
N ARG A 96 -3.93 -11.11 -2.56
CA ARG A 96 -3.89 -12.47 -2.00
C ARG A 96 -5.08 -13.32 -2.39
N PHE A 97 -6.25 -12.71 -2.58
CA PHE A 97 -7.47 -13.40 -3.00
C PHE A 97 -8.42 -12.45 -3.74
N LYS A 98 -9.01 -12.95 -4.82
CA LYS A 98 -10.08 -12.28 -5.57
C LYS A 98 -11.21 -13.29 -5.77
N GLY A 99 -12.25 -13.13 -4.97
CA GLY A 99 -13.50 -13.86 -5.06
C GLY A 99 -14.52 -13.14 -5.95
N LYS A 100 -15.76 -13.62 -5.90
CA LYS A 100 -16.88 -12.97 -6.61
C LYS A 100 -17.25 -11.64 -5.94
N ASN A 101 -17.30 -11.63 -4.61
CA ASN A 101 -17.74 -10.48 -3.82
C ASN A 101 -16.68 -9.99 -2.83
N THR A 102 -15.58 -10.73 -2.66
CA THR A 102 -14.49 -10.38 -1.73
C THR A 102 -13.18 -10.15 -2.46
N VAL A 103 -12.43 -9.13 -2.05
CA VAL A 103 -11.03 -8.93 -2.42
C VAL A 103 -10.21 -8.87 -1.13
N TYR A 104 -9.07 -9.56 -1.10
CA TYR A 104 -8.13 -9.51 0.00
C TYR A 104 -6.73 -9.11 -0.49
N ILE A 105 -6.19 -8.07 0.16
CA ILE A 105 -4.88 -7.49 -0.12
C ILE A 105 -4.00 -7.56 1.13
N ASP A 106 -2.71 -7.86 0.97
CA ASP A 106 -1.70 -7.72 2.02
C ASP A 106 -0.73 -6.58 1.69
N ASP A 107 -0.44 -5.72 2.66
CA ASP A 107 0.52 -4.63 2.49
C ASP A 107 1.45 -4.46 3.70
N TYR A 108 2.72 -4.21 3.40
CA TYR A 108 3.81 -3.98 4.35
C TYR A 108 3.76 -2.57 4.98
N ALA A 109 2.85 -1.70 4.53
CA ALA A 109 2.68 -0.36 5.04
C ALA A 109 2.53 -0.35 6.57
N HIS A 110 3.45 0.33 7.22
CA HIS A 110 3.56 0.43 8.68
C HIS A 110 3.87 1.87 9.15
N HIS A 111 3.95 2.81 8.21
CA HIS A 111 4.07 4.24 8.46
C HIS A 111 2.74 4.92 8.11
N PRO A 112 2.27 5.93 8.88
CA PRO A 112 0.98 6.58 8.64
C PRO A 112 0.78 7.04 7.19
N THR A 113 1.77 7.72 6.59
CA THR A 113 1.71 8.18 5.20
C THR A 113 1.46 7.03 4.21
N ALA A 114 2.15 5.90 4.39
CA ALA A 114 1.98 4.74 3.52
C ALA A 114 0.60 4.10 3.71
N ILE A 115 0.13 3.98 4.96
CA ILE A 115 -1.21 3.48 5.29
C ILE A 115 -2.28 4.34 4.63
N LYS A 116 -2.17 5.67 4.75
CA LYS A 116 -3.08 6.64 4.14
C LYS A 116 -3.12 6.48 2.61
N ALA A 117 -1.97 6.31 1.96
CA ALA A 117 -1.86 6.13 0.52
C ALA A 117 -2.50 4.81 0.05
N VAL A 118 -2.26 3.70 0.76
CA VAL A 118 -2.83 2.39 0.44
C VAL A 118 -4.35 2.38 0.63
N ILE A 119 -4.86 2.90 1.75
CA ILE A 119 -6.31 3.01 2.00
C ILE A 119 -6.96 3.95 0.97
N GLY A 120 -6.30 5.05 0.63
CA GLY A 120 -6.75 5.95 -0.45
C GLY A 120 -6.89 5.22 -1.78
N SER A 121 -5.87 4.44 -2.16
CA SER A 121 -5.90 3.63 -3.38
C SER A 121 -7.05 2.62 -3.36
N LEU A 122 -7.30 1.94 -2.24
CA LEU A 122 -8.44 1.02 -2.11
C LEU A 122 -9.78 1.74 -2.30
N ARG A 123 -9.96 2.91 -1.68
CA ARG A 123 -11.20 3.68 -1.83
C ARG A 123 -11.41 4.18 -3.27
N GLU A 124 -10.35 4.52 -3.98
CA GLU A 124 -10.43 4.91 -5.40
C GLU A 124 -10.79 3.76 -6.34
N ILE A 125 -10.41 2.53 -5.98
CA ILE A 125 -10.69 1.31 -6.75
C ILE A 125 -12.08 0.76 -6.40
N TYR A 126 -12.46 0.86 -5.14
CA TYR A 126 -13.69 0.31 -4.58
C TYR A 126 -14.48 1.40 -3.81
N PRO A 127 -15.03 2.41 -4.52
CA PRO A 127 -15.64 3.59 -3.89
C PRO A 127 -16.79 3.23 -2.95
N ASP A 128 -17.67 2.32 -3.39
CA ASP A 128 -18.93 1.99 -2.70
C ASP A 128 -18.87 0.72 -1.85
N ARG A 129 -17.68 0.11 -1.72
CA ARG A 129 -17.52 -1.17 -1.00
C ARG A 129 -16.96 -0.95 0.40
N LYS A 130 -17.38 -1.78 1.34
CA LYS A 130 -16.84 -1.76 2.70
C LYS A 130 -15.37 -2.19 2.73
N ILE A 131 -14.51 -1.34 3.28
CA ILE A 131 -13.08 -1.60 3.49
C ILE A 131 -12.83 -1.95 4.97
N THR A 132 -12.56 -3.22 5.21
CA THR A 132 -12.12 -3.76 6.51
C THR A 132 -10.60 -3.83 6.55
N GLY A 133 -9.98 -3.06 7.45
CA GLY A 133 -8.53 -3.05 7.63
C GLY A 133 -8.11 -3.76 8.92
N VAL A 134 -7.18 -4.69 8.81
CA VAL A 134 -6.49 -5.33 9.94
C VAL A 134 -5.08 -4.75 10.02
N PHE A 135 -4.78 -3.99 11.06
CA PHE A 135 -3.47 -3.35 11.23
C PHE A 135 -2.73 -3.92 12.44
N GLN A 136 -1.47 -4.32 12.21
CA GLN A 136 -0.51 -4.65 13.27
C GLN A 136 0.52 -3.53 13.38
N PRO A 137 0.48 -2.71 14.45
CA PRO A 137 1.51 -1.71 14.69
C PRO A 137 2.89 -2.36 14.88
N HIS A 138 3.95 -1.68 14.46
CA HIS A 138 5.33 -2.17 14.55
C HIS A 138 6.19 -1.19 15.36
N LEU A 139 6.82 -1.67 16.43
CA LEU A 139 7.50 -0.92 17.50
C LEU A 139 6.54 -0.13 18.41
N TYR A 140 6.82 -0.14 19.72
CA TYR A 140 6.14 0.70 20.70
C TYR A 140 6.52 2.17 20.51
N SER A 141 7.81 2.45 20.29
CA SER A 141 8.32 3.81 20.07
C SER A 141 7.60 4.50 18.90
N ARG A 142 7.57 3.86 17.73
CA ARG A 142 6.86 4.35 16.55
C ARG A 142 5.37 4.55 16.81
N THR A 143 4.74 3.61 17.50
CA THR A 143 3.31 3.69 17.82
C THR A 143 3.00 4.90 18.70
N ARG A 144 3.84 5.18 19.70
CA ARG A 144 3.75 6.37 20.55
C ARG A 144 3.97 7.65 19.73
N ASP A 145 5.05 7.70 18.97
CA ASP A 145 5.51 8.92 18.29
C ASP A 145 4.54 9.38 17.20
N PHE A 146 3.88 8.43 16.52
CA PHE A 146 2.93 8.71 15.44
C PHE A 146 1.47 8.38 15.79
N ALA A 147 1.12 8.37 17.08
CA ALA A 147 -0.20 7.91 17.54
C ALA A 147 -1.35 8.68 16.87
N ASN A 148 -1.21 9.99 16.68
CA ASN A 148 -2.24 10.82 16.08
C ASN A 148 -2.36 10.57 14.58
N GLU A 149 -1.24 10.46 13.88
CA GLU A 149 -1.13 10.23 12.45
C GLU A 149 -1.62 8.83 12.06
N PHE A 150 -1.30 7.81 12.87
CA PHE A 150 -1.90 6.48 12.72
C PHE A 150 -3.40 6.54 12.87
N SER A 151 -3.89 7.22 13.91
CA SER A 151 -5.33 7.33 14.17
C SER A 151 -6.04 8.02 13.01
N GLU A 152 -5.51 9.13 12.48
CA GLU A 152 -6.07 9.80 11.31
C GLU A 152 -6.10 8.86 10.09
N SER A 153 -4.98 8.19 9.81
CA SER A 153 -4.84 7.34 8.62
C SER A 153 -5.77 6.12 8.67
N LEU A 154 -5.84 5.45 9.82
CA LEU A 154 -6.68 4.27 10.04
C LEU A 154 -8.17 4.61 10.12
N SER A 155 -8.52 5.85 10.51
CA SER A 155 -9.91 6.30 10.57
C SER A 155 -10.59 6.47 9.21
N ARG A 156 -9.86 6.26 8.12
CA ARG A 156 -10.37 6.27 6.75
C ARG A 156 -10.98 4.93 6.31
N LEU A 157 -10.82 3.88 7.12
CA LEU A 157 -11.44 2.58 6.91
C LEU A 157 -12.93 2.65 7.28
N ASP A 158 -13.71 1.66 6.84
CA ASP A 158 -15.08 1.47 7.34
C ASP A 158 -15.09 0.65 8.63
N GLU A 159 -14.16 -0.31 8.70
CA GLU A 159 -13.96 -1.19 9.85
C GLU A 159 -12.46 -1.36 10.14
N LEU A 160 -12.09 -1.25 11.42
CA LEU A 160 -10.70 -1.35 11.88
C LEU A 160 -10.54 -2.46 12.91
N ILE A 161 -9.68 -3.43 12.61
CA ILE A 161 -9.24 -4.44 13.56
C ILE A 161 -7.77 -4.18 13.88
N LEU A 162 -7.46 -3.93 15.14
CA LEU A 162 -6.07 -3.74 15.59
C LEU A 162 -5.55 -5.02 16.23
N LEU A 163 -4.39 -5.48 15.76
CA LEU A 163 -3.64 -6.54 16.43
C LEU A 163 -2.71 -5.93 17.49
N PRO A 164 -2.26 -6.71 18.50
CA PRO A 164 -1.22 -6.27 19.42
C PRO A 164 0.04 -5.78 18.70
N ILE A 165 0.69 -4.78 19.28
CA ILE A 165 1.92 -4.19 18.74
C ILE A 165 2.99 -5.28 18.59
N TYR A 166 3.57 -5.39 17.39
CA TYR A 166 4.74 -6.20 17.15
C TYR A 166 5.98 -5.47 17.67
N PRO A 167 6.68 -5.97 18.71
CA PRO A 167 7.66 -5.19 19.46
C PRO A 167 9.01 -5.05 18.76
N ALA A 168 9.35 -5.96 17.83
CA ALA A 168 10.65 -6.05 17.18
C ALA A 168 11.86 -5.80 18.12
N ARG A 169 11.84 -6.45 19.30
CA ARG A 169 12.84 -6.40 20.39
C ARG A 169 12.71 -5.23 21.38
N GLU A 170 11.76 -4.31 21.21
CA GLU A 170 11.47 -3.29 22.21
C GLU A 170 10.76 -3.88 23.44
N LEU A 171 11.07 -3.30 24.61
CA LEU A 171 10.26 -3.52 25.80
C LEU A 171 8.95 -2.72 25.67
N PRO A 172 7.83 -3.23 26.23
CA PRO A 172 6.59 -2.48 26.31
C PRO A 172 6.80 -1.10 26.94
N ILE A 173 6.15 -0.08 26.36
CA ILE A 173 6.12 1.27 26.92
C ILE A 173 4.77 1.44 27.63
N GLU A 174 4.78 1.90 28.87
CA GLU A 174 3.56 2.10 29.66
C GLU A 174 2.56 3.00 28.93
N GLY A 175 1.30 2.56 28.86
CA GLY A 175 0.22 3.27 28.15
C GLY A 175 0.29 3.19 26.63
N VAL A 176 1.28 2.49 26.05
CA VAL A 176 1.43 2.31 24.60
C VAL A 176 1.01 0.91 24.17
N ASP A 177 -0.24 0.81 23.72
CA ASP A 177 -0.83 -0.41 23.20
C ASP A 177 -1.79 -0.11 22.03
N SER A 178 -2.32 -1.16 21.42
CA SER A 178 -3.29 -1.04 20.34
C SER A 178 -4.63 -0.45 20.80
N GLU A 179 -4.98 -0.60 22.08
CA GLU A 179 -6.17 0.02 22.67
C GLU A 179 -6.04 1.56 22.72
N MET A 180 -4.83 2.07 22.94
CA MET A 180 -4.54 3.50 22.89
C MET A 180 -4.79 4.07 21.49
N LEU A 181 -4.37 3.38 20.43
CA LEU A 181 -4.72 3.74 19.06
C LEU A 181 -6.23 3.61 18.80
N LEU A 182 -6.86 2.52 19.28
CA LEU A 182 -8.29 2.27 19.12
C LEU A 182 -9.13 3.44 19.66
N ARG A 183 -8.78 3.96 20.86
CA ARG A 183 -9.48 5.10 21.47
C ARG A 183 -9.38 6.38 20.64
N LYS A 184 -8.25 6.61 19.98
CA LYS A 184 -7.99 7.80 19.16
C LYS A 184 -8.60 7.73 17.75
N ALA A 185 -8.74 6.54 17.17
CA ALA A 185 -9.35 6.37 15.86
C ALA A 185 -10.84 6.78 15.88
N THR A 186 -11.34 7.45 14.85
CA THR A 186 -12.73 7.90 14.74
C THR A 186 -13.64 6.93 13.97
N VAL A 187 -13.09 5.84 13.45
CA VAL A 187 -13.87 4.72 12.88
C VAL A 187 -14.92 4.23 13.88
N LYS A 188 -16.13 4.00 13.37
CA LYS A 188 -17.25 3.50 14.17
C LYS A 188 -17.09 2.02 14.52
N GLU A 189 -16.81 1.18 13.53
CA GLU A 189 -16.62 -0.25 13.73
C GLU A 189 -15.15 -0.55 13.98
N LYS A 190 -14.76 -0.62 15.25
CA LYS A 190 -13.36 -0.89 15.62
C LYS A 190 -13.25 -1.80 16.82
N GLN A 191 -12.22 -2.64 16.82
CA GLN A 191 -11.85 -3.45 17.98
C GLN A 191 -10.39 -3.88 17.95
N VAL A 192 -9.85 -4.25 19.12
CA VAL A 192 -8.62 -5.03 19.21
C VAL A 192 -8.95 -6.52 19.11
N CYS A 193 -8.09 -7.27 18.44
CA CYS A 193 -8.23 -8.73 18.27
C CYS A 193 -6.86 -9.39 18.42
N LYS A 194 -6.81 -10.56 19.07
CA LYS A 194 -5.58 -11.35 19.11
C LYS A 194 -5.34 -12.04 17.77
N PRO A 195 -4.07 -12.25 17.35
CA PRO A 195 -3.77 -12.92 16.09
C PRO A 195 -4.45 -14.29 15.93
N GLU A 196 -4.50 -15.08 17.01
CA GLU A 196 -5.11 -16.41 17.05
C GLU A 196 -6.64 -16.40 16.85
N ASP A 197 -7.31 -15.31 17.22
CA ASP A 197 -8.77 -15.16 17.13
C ASP A 197 -9.21 -14.51 15.81
N LEU A 198 -8.27 -13.95 15.04
CA LEU A 198 -8.56 -13.11 13.87
C LEU A 198 -9.37 -13.85 12.80
N VAL A 199 -8.99 -15.09 12.50
CA VAL A 199 -9.63 -15.86 11.42
C VAL A 199 -11.08 -16.17 11.77
N GLU A 200 -11.35 -16.56 13.01
CA GLU A 200 -12.71 -16.85 13.48
C GLU A 200 -13.55 -15.57 13.56
N LEU A 201 -12.94 -14.45 13.96
CA LEU A 201 -13.59 -13.15 13.91
C LEU A 201 -14.03 -12.78 12.49
N LEU A 202 -13.11 -12.88 11.52
CA LEU A 202 -13.39 -12.54 10.12
C LEU A 202 -14.44 -13.49 9.52
N LYS A 203 -14.38 -14.78 9.85
CA LYS A 203 -15.36 -15.76 9.36
C LYS A 203 -16.81 -15.34 9.63
N ASN A 204 -17.06 -14.72 10.78
CA ASN A 204 -18.38 -14.28 11.24
C ASN A 204 -18.79 -12.87 10.75
N ARG A 205 -18.04 -12.26 9.84
CA ARG A 205 -18.30 -10.93 9.25
C ARG A 205 -18.35 -11.03 7.75
N GLU A 206 -19.13 -10.21 7.05
CA GLU A 206 -18.99 -10.11 5.58
C GLU A 206 -17.78 -9.24 5.21
N GLN A 207 -17.05 -9.65 4.17
CA GLN A 207 -15.91 -8.91 3.65
C GLN A 207 -16.18 -8.56 2.20
N GLU A 208 -16.11 -7.28 1.87
CA GLU A 208 -16.06 -6.85 0.48
C GLU A 208 -14.61 -6.58 0.08
N VAL A 209 -13.94 -5.67 0.80
CA VAL A 209 -12.52 -5.39 0.64
C VAL A 209 -11.82 -5.57 1.98
N LEU A 210 -11.00 -6.60 2.08
CA LEU A 210 -10.16 -6.87 3.24
C LEU A 210 -8.72 -6.45 2.95
N ILE A 211 -8.09 -5.76 3.90
CA ILE A 211 -6.65 -5.49 3.84
C ILE A 211 -5.94 -5.81 5.16
N THR A 212 -4.81 -6.49 5.08
CA THR A 212 -3.85 -6.61 6.19
C THR A 212 -2.71 -5.62 6.01
N LEU A 213 -2.37 -4.88 7.06
CA LEU A 213 -1.38 -3.82 7.08
C LEU A 213 -0.37 -4.06 8.21
N GLY A 214 0.93 -3.98 7.90
CA GLY A 214 1.99 -3.91 8.92
C GLY A 214 3.28 -4.61 8.52
N ALA A 215 4.37 -4.29 9.21
CA ALA A 215 5.70 -4.86 8.94
C ALA A 215 6.10 -6.02 9.86
N GLY A 216 5.24 -6.38 10.81
CA GLY A 216 5.47 -7.48 11.74
C GLY A 216 5.18 -8.83 11.10
N ASN A 217 4.63 -9.73 11.91
CA ASN A 217 4.32 -11.10 11.54
C ASN A 217 2.86 -11.33 11.10
N ILE A 218 2.10 -10.26 10.85
CA ILE A 218 0.72 -10.33 10.34
C ILE A 218 0.62 -11.10 9.02
N ASP A 219 1.67 -11.13 8.21
CA ASP A 219 1.74 -11.91 6.96
C ASP A 219 1.58 -13.41 7.15
N ARG A 220 1.96 -13.92 8.33
CA ARG A 220 1.80 -15.33 8.66
C ARG A 220 0.34 -15.76 8.70
N LEU A 221 -0.58 -14.81 8.92
CA LEU A 221 -2.02 -15.05 8.94
C LEU A 221 -2.63 -15.07 7.53
N THR A 222 -1.91 -14.59 6.50
CA THR A 222 -2.44 -14.44 5.14
C THR A 222 -2.95 -15.76 4.57
N GLY A 223 -2.22 -16.86 4.78
CA GLY A 223 -2.60 -18.19 4.31
C GLY A 223 -3.92 -18.69 4.92
N ASP A 224 -4.08 -18.50 6.23
CA ASP A 224 -5.29 -18.90 6.95
C ASP A 224 -6.49 -18.05 6.56
N ILE A 225 -6.29 -16.74 6.36
CA ILE A 225 -7.30 -15.81 5.85
C ILE A 225 -7.75 -16.22 4.45
N VAL A 226 -6.81 -16.47 3.53
CA VAL A 226 -7.14 -16.93 2.16
C VAL A 226 -7.91 -18.26 2.21
N GLY A 227 -7.46 -19.22 3.02
CA GLY A 227 -8.14 -20.50 3.20
C GLY A 227 -9.56 -20.33 3.72
N MET A 228 -9.78 -19.40 4.66
CA MET A 228 -11.09 -19.06 5.18
C MET A 228 -11.99 -18.43 4.10
N LEU A 229 -11.50 -17.45 3.35
CA LEU A 229 -12.26 -16.79 2.28
C LEU A 229 -12.65 -17.76 1.16
N LYS A 230 -11.73 -18.64 0.75
CA LYS A 230 -12.00 -19.71 -0.21
C LYS A 230 -13.16 -20.60 0.22
N ARG A 231 -13.14 -21.08 1.46
CA ARG A 231 -14.23 -21.93 2.01
C ARG A 231 -15.56 -21.19 2.03
N LYS A 232 -15.55 -19.90 2.37
CA LYS A 232 -16.77 -19.07 2.47
C LYS A 232 -17.42 -18.83 1.10
N GLU A 233 -16.63 -18.64 0.06
CA GLU A 233 -17.15 -18.44 -1.31
C GLU A 233 -17.27 -19.74 -2.13
N GLY A 234 -16.94 -20.89 -1.55
CA GLY A 234 -16.98 -22.18 -2.27
C GLY A 234 -15.93 -22.30 -3.38
N VAL A 235 -14.85 -21.53 -3.31
CA VAL A 235 -13.73 -21.56 -4.25
C VAL A 235 -12.73 -22.64 -3.81
N LYS A 236 -12.41 -23.58 -4.69
CA LYS A 236 -11.41 -24.64 -4.42
C LYS A 236 -9.98 -24.09 -4.34
#